data_AF-A0AAE1BT65-F1
#
_entry.id   AF-A0AAE1BT65-F1
#
_cell.length_a   1.000
_cell.length_b   1.000
_cell.length_c   1.000
_cell.angle_alpha   90.00
_cell.angle_beta   90.00
_cell.angle_gamma   90.00
#
_symmetry.space_group_name_H-M   'P 1'
#
loop_
_entity.id
_entity.type
_entity.pdbx_description
1 polymer ?
#
loop_
_entity_poly.entity_id
_entity_poly.type
_entity_poly.pdbx_seq_one_letter_code
_entity_poly.pdbx_strand_id
1 'polypeptide(L)'
;MGLQADPWVSARSDIFIRYNLTKKGVSDSAQLSICFRARASSLAQIETFISLAASSENVDALAIMRIGSKIDVYIHDVAQPGLTDFHTELMLQRWEHHCHIFSRGQYRALINGEVRVRGPLISKDGLLPLNSTLCLGMEQDAVGGGFDRTQIFRGHMAQVNIWNRELQDSEVQDIAQCRTYGQGNIFSSDVDDMEEVGTTVDMVPLWKLCEPAGDFFILPAMVSIYEAREKCYRLGCELYASETPKVNERLYNTSLQFLDTCTNTYHLWIGVADEEEEGVWRKDLDNTIHTDLSFTSGQPDGGTIQNCVYMSVFTGLWSDEACDLGILSCVPCIQRQHPSLRLRGLCFRTEAETSFEILGYRNSRPYFHGMYGYMIYMSSPGSWVLFDTDTNQTLAHLTLDSVSEYPVGRRQWQVQNPLCDRPRGNPISLSLSHCQDSQFTCNNGDCVNKEQRCNSKDDCADFSDENNCKLVLRPGSYRVERPPESLVENEPVTLASSVQILRFTDINDIRRIVSIEFTLEMTWRDPRLKYLNLKDTVEWNRLGEEEVRAVWRPQFEFPNVQDGQVRLLRERLYLDKGGDPLPVDFNDIEMEAVYSGADTSLVQNQHYRYVEIGS
;
A
#
# COMPACT_ATOMS: atom_id res chain seq x y z
N MET A 1 13.02 0.41 -25.90
CA MET A 1 14.34 0.06 -25.32
C MET A 1 14.12 -0.47 -23.90
N GLY A 2 14.56 -1.69 -23.60
CA GLY A 2 14.54 -2.29 -22.27
C GLY A 2 15.85 -2.00 -21.53
N LEU A 3 15.74 -1.30 -20.40
CA LEU A 3 16.82 -0.95 -19.48
C LEU A 3 16.58 -1.77 -18.20
N GLN A 4 17.25 -2.92 -18.07
CA GLN A 4 17.06 -3.81 -16.91
C GLN A 4 15.58 -4.22 -16.71
N ALA A 5 14.94 -4.53 -17.84
CA ALA A 5 13.49 -4.70 -17.93
C ALA A 5 12.94 -5.94 -17.21
N ASP A 6 13.78 -6.97 -16.98
CA ASP A 6 13.38 -8.19 -16.27
C ASP A 6 13.36 -7.93 -14.75
N PRO A 7 12.18 -7.90 -14.11
CA PRO A 7 12.08 -7.61 -12.70
C PRO A 7 12.62 -8.74 -11.80
N TRP A 8 12.90 -9.92 -12.35
CA TRP A 8 13.42 -11.07 -11.59
C TRP A 8 14.93 -11.09 -11.45
N VAL A 9 15.64 -10.20 -12.14
CA VAL A 9 17.10 -10.16 -12.18
C VAL A 9 17.59 -8.96 -11.39
N SER A 10 18.61 -9.18 -10.55
CA SER A 10 19.27 -8.14 -9.76
C SER A 10 19.80 -7.00 -10.63
N ALA A 11 19.70 -5.78 -10.12
CA ALA A 11 20.28 -4.58 -10.69
C ALA A 11 21.76 -4.74 -11.10
N ARG A 12 22.10 -4.22 -12.28
CA ARG A 12 23.45 -4.21 -12.85
C ARG A 12 23.85 -2.79 -13.25
N SER A 13 25.14 -2.49 -13.16
CA SER A 13 25.73 -1.19 -13.49
C SER A 13 26.30 -1.13 -14.92
N ASP A 14 26.03 -2.14 -15.75
CA ASP A 14 26.54 -2.28 -17.12
C ASP A 14 25.43 -2.48 -18.15
N ILE A 15 24.24 -1.92 -17.88
CA ILE A 15 23.08 -1.94 -18.78
C ILE A 15 22.59 -0.50 -19.00
N PHE A 16 22.96 0.12 -20.11
CA PHE A 16 22.63 1.52 -20.40
C PHE A 16 22.61 1.80 -21.90
N ILE A 17 22.03 2.95 -22.26
CA ILE A 17 22.14 3.53 -23.60
C ILE A 17 22.94 4.80 -23.51
N ARG A 18 23.87 4.98 -24.46
CA ARG A 18 24.72 6.16 -24.52
C ARG A 18 24.69 6.82 -25.90
N TYR A 19 24.66 8.15 -25.92
CA TYR A 19 24.75 8.93 -27.13
C TYR A 19 25.61 10.18 -26.92
N ASN A 20 26.50 10.48 -27.87
CA ASN A 20 27.32 11.68 -27.82
C ASN A 20 26.65 12.81 -28.62
N LEU A 21 26.03 13.77 -27.93
CA LEU A 21 25.27 14.85 -28.55
C LEU A 21 26.16 15.79 -29.39
N THR A 22 27.46 15.83 -29.10
CA THR A 22 28.43 16.66 -29.84
C THR A 22 28.52 16.28 -31.32
N LYS A 23 28.14 15.05 -31.68
CA LYS A 23 28.04 14.58 -33.08
C LYS A 23 27.10 15.41 -33.95
N LYS A 24 26.11 16.08 -33.36
CA LYS A 24 25.16 16.95 -34.10
C LYS A 24 25.72 18.33 -34.39
N GLY A 25 26.85 18.72 -33.80
CA GLY A 25 27.48 20.01 -34.01
C GLY A 25 26.65 21.20 -33.51
N VAL A 26 25.76 20.96 -32.54
CA VAL A 26 24.88 22.00 -31.98
C VAL A 26 25.51 22.60 -30.73
N SER A 27 25.58 23.92 -30.68
CA SER A 27 26.03 24.67 -29.49
C SER A 27 24.99 24.62 -28.38
N ASP A 28 25.42 24.89 -27.16
CA ASP A 28 24.52 25.07 -26.02
C ASP A 28 23.42 26.11 -26.33
N SER A 29 22.24 25.88 -25.76
CA SER A 29 21.02 26.61 -26.11
C SER A 29 20.36 27.22 -24.88
N ALA A 30 19.73 28.38 -25.04
CA ALA A 30 18.87 28.99 -24.02
C ALA A 30 17.47 28.36 -23.94
N GLN A 31 17.17 27.43 -24.85
CA GLN A 31 15.91 26.69 -24.93
C GLN A 31 16.17 25.20 -25.16
N LEU A 32 15.48 24.36 -24.40
CA LEU A 32 15.59 22.91 -24.48
C LEU A 32 14.22 22.29 -24.16
N SER A 33 13.84 21.28 -24.92
CA SER A 33 12.74 20.40 -24.56
C SER A 33 13.21 18.96 -24.60
N ILE A 34 12.89 18.18 -23.58
CA ILE A 34 13.20 16.76 -23.47
C ILE A 34 11.89 16.03 -23.22
N CYS A 35 11.50 15.15 -24.13
CA CYS A 35 10.32 14.30 -23.94
C CYS A 35 10.71 12.83 -24.03
N PHE A 36 10.09 11.99 -23.22
CA PHE A 36 10.28 10.55 -23.23
C PHE A 36 9.08 9.83 -22.64
N ARG A 37 8.93 8.55 -22.97
CA ARG A 37 8.04 7.63 -22.27
C ARG A 37 8.85 6.71 -21.39
N ALA A 38 8.41 6.52 -20.16
CA ALA A 38 8.97 5.56 -19.22
C ALA A 38 7.89 4.57 -18.79
N ARG A 39 8.28 3.30 -18.66
CA ARG A 39 7.45 2.22 -18.12
C ARG A 39 8.31 1.41 -17.17
N ALA A 40 8.22 1.71 -15.88
CA ALA A 40 8.98 1.02 -14.85
C ALA A 40 8.57 -0.46 -14.77
N SER A 41 9.57 -1.34 -14.66
CA SER A 41 9.37 -2.75 -14.34
C SER A 41 9.49 -3.00 -12.83
N SER A 42 10.40 -2.28 -12.17
CA SER A 42 10.59 -2.24 -10.71
C SER A 42 11.14 -0.85 -10.37
N LEU A 43 10.90 -0.37 -9.16
CA LEU A 43 11.48 0.87 -8.67
C LEU A 43 12.85 0.61 -8.03
N ALA A 44 13.67 1.65 -7.99
CA ALA A 44 14.91 1.74 -7.22
C ALA A 44 14.79 2.91 -6.23
N GLN A 45 15.77 3.08 -5.34
CA GLN A 45 15.79 4.23 -4.43
C GLN A 45 15.82 5.55 -5.20
N ILE A 46 16.62 5.60 -6.26
CA ILE A 46 16.72 6.71 -7.19
C ILE A 46 16.62 6.15 -8.60
N GLU A 47 15.67 6.65 -9.39
CA GLU A 47 15.48 6.26 -10.79
C GLU A 47 15.94 7.39 -11.70
N THR A 48 17.03 7.15 -12.44
CA THR A 48 17.59 8.14 -13.35
C THR A 48 17.04 7.93 -14.76
N PHE A 49 16.24 8.86 -15.27
CA PHE A 49 15.72 8.76 -16.63
C PHE A 49 16.72 9.29 -17.65
N ILE A 50 17.22 10.51 -17.41
CA ILE A 50 18.12 11.25 -18.30
C ILE A 50 19.31 11.74 -17.48
N SER A 51 20.53 11.46 -17.93
CA SER A 51 21.76 12.07 -17.41
C SER A 51 22.58 12.63 -18.58
N LEU A 52 22.97 13.90 -18.51
CA LEU A 52 23.87 14.58 -19.43
C LEU A 52 25.15 14.98 -18.69
N ALA A 53 26.30 14.46 -19.12
CA ALA A 53 27.61 14.81 -18.58
C ALA A 53 28.43 15.57 -19.63
N ALA A 54 28.88 16.77 -19.27
CA ALA A 54 29.65 17.64 -20.17
C ALA A 54 31.17 17.48 -19.98
N SER A 55 31.62 17.29 -18.73
CA SER A 55 33.03 17.11 -18.39
C SER A 55 33.19 16.42 -17.03
N SER A 56 34.42 16.09 -16.65
CA SER A 56 34.71 15.51 -15.32
C SER A 56 34.40 16.45 -14.15
N GLU A 57 34.30 17.76 -14.39
CA GLU A 57 33.94 18.76 -13.37
C GLU A 57 32.45 19.16 -13.46
N ASN A 58 31.71 18.63 -14.43
CA ASN A 58 30.31 18.94 -14.71
C ASN A 58 29.62 17.69 -15.25
N VAL A 59 29.46 16.72 -14.34
CA VAL A 59 28.86 15.41 -14.60
C VAL A 59 27.34 15.47 -14.52
N ASP A 60 26.76 16.27 -13.62
CA ASP A 60 25.33 16.63 -13.61
C ASP A 60 25.05 17.89 -14.43
N ALA A 61 25.50 17.89 -15.69
CA ALA A 61 25.20 19.01 -16.58
C ALA A 61 23.68 19.16 -16.74
N LEU A 62 22.96 18.03 -16.88
CA LEU A 62 21.52 17.94 -16.66
C LEU A 62 21.14 16.52 -16.22
N ALA A 63 20.41 16.38 -15.12
CA ALA A 63 19.86 15.11 -14.68
C ALA A 63 18.35 15.23 -14.42
N ILE A 64 17.58 14.22 -14.85
CA ILE A 64 16.15 14.08 -14.55
C ILE A 64 15.98 12.73 -13.86
N MET A 65 15.59 12.79 -12.59
CA MET A 65 15.56 11.63 -11.70
C MET A 65 14.25 11.59 -10.92
N ARG A 66 13.91 10.41 -10.39
CA ARG A 66 12.80 10.22 -9.44
C ARG A 66 13.31 9.62 -8.14
N ILE A 67 12.86 10.17 -7.01
CA ILE A 67 13.14 9.67 -5.65
C ILE A 67 11.80 9.47 -4.94
N GLY A 68 11.40 8.22 -4.71
CA GLY A 68 10.03 7.91 -4.34
C GLY A 68 9.07 8.45 -5.41
N SER A 69 8.02 9.19 -5.02
CA SER A 69 7.13 9.84 -5.99
C SER A 69 7.66 11.17 -6.54
N LYS A 70 8.73 11.73 -5.97
CA LYS A 70 9.21 13.08 -6.31
C LYS A 70 10.11 13.06 -7.53
N ILE A 71 9.89 13.97 -8.48
CA ILE A 71 10.78 14.19 -9.61
C ILE A 71 11.75 15.33 -9.29
N ASP A 72 13.04 15.02 -9.34
CA ASP A 72 14.13 15.98 -9.17
C ASP A 72 14.83 16.23 -10.49
N VAL A 73 15.14 17.51 -10.75
CA VAL A 73 15.90 17.95 -11.92
C VAL A 73 17.09 18.77 -11.45
N TYR A 74 18.27 18.39 -11.93
CA TYR A 74 19.52 19.09 -11.70
C TYR A 74 20.02 19.68 -13.01
N ILE A 75 20.58 20.88 -12.94
CA ILE A 75 21.26 21.53 -14.07
C ILE A 75 22.52 22.18 -13.52
N HIS A 76 23.69 21.80 -14.04
CA HIS A 76 24.99 22.26 -13.55
C HIS A 76 25.15 22.07 -12.04
N ASP A 77 24.81 20.88 -11.54
CA ASP A 77 24.78 20.48 -10.12
C ASP A 77 23.81 21.29 -9.24
N VAL A 78 22.92 22.10 -9.84
CA VAL A 78 21.94 22.91 -9.11
C VAL A 78 20.55 22.28 -9.23
N ALA A 79 20.00 21.87 -8.09
CA ALA A 79 18.61 21.44 -7.98
C ALA A 79 17.66 22.59 -8.34
N GLN A 80 16.67 22.31 -9.19
CA GLN A 80 15.75 23.34 -9.67
C GLN A 80 14.63 23.62 -8.64
N PRO A 81 14.56 24.82 -8.04
CA PRO A 81 13.70 25.08 -6.89
C PRO A 81 12.20 25.14 -7.22
N GLY A 82 11.83 25.30 -8.50
CA GLY A 82 10.45 25.21 -8.95
C GLY A 82 9.82 23.82 -8.82
N LEU A 83 10.59 22.82 -8.34
CA LEU A 83 10.23 21.41 -8.29
C LEU A 83 10.11 20.83 -6.87
N THR A 84 10.05 21.67 -5.84
CA THR A 84 10.02 21.20 -4.44
C THR A 84 8.85 20.28 -4.13
N ASP A 85 7.76 20.32 -4.91
CA ASP A 85 6.54 19.54 -4.74
C ASP A 85 6.06 18.89 -6.06
N PHE A 86 6.99 18.53 -6.96
CA PHE A 86 6.63 17.85 -8.21
C PHE A 86 6.62 16.32 -8.01
N HIS A 87 5.44 15.74 -7.90
CA HIS A 87 5.25 14.31 -7.68
C HIS A 87 4.54 13.62 -8.87
N THR A 88 4.93 12.38 -9.17
CA THR A 88 4.23 11.47 -10.09
C THR A 88 3.75 10.21 -9.37
N GLU A 89 2.76 9.54 -9.97
CA GLU A 89 2.23 8.30 -9.43
C GLU A 89 3.25 7.16 -9.57
N LEU A 90 3.34 6.31 -8.55
CA LEU A 90 4.20 5.14 -8.57
C LEU A 90 3.42 3.96 -9.16
N MET A 91 3.72 3.65 -10.42
CA MET A 91 3.04 2.60 -11.19
C MET A 91 4.07 1.71 -11.88
N LEU A 92 3.85 0.39 -11.87
CA LEU A 92 4.63 -0.54 -12.66
C LEU A 92 3.89 -0.92 -13.95
N GLN A 93 4.65 -1.29 -14.98
CA GLN A 93 4.13 -1.82 -16.26
C GLN A 93 3.17 -0.89 -17.02
N ARG A 94 3.09 0.40 -16.65
CA ARG A 94 2.30 1.45 -17.33
C ARG A 94 3.21 2.48 -17.98
N TRP A 95 2.86 2.92 -19.20
CA TRP A 95 3.56 3.99 -19.88
C TRP A 95 3.16 5.35 -19.31
N GLU A 96 4.13 6.12 -18.85
CA GLU A 96 3.99 7.53 -18.49
C GLU A 96 4.81 8.37 -19.48
N HIS A 97 4.19 9.42 -20.03
CA HIS A 97 4.86 10.34 -20.94
C HIS A 97 5.31 11.60 -20.20
N HIS A 98 6.61 11.83 -20.14
CA HIS A 98 7.23 12.98 -19.51
C HIS A 98 7.70 13.96 -20.57
N CYS A 99 7.46 15.25 -20.35
CA CYS A 99 8.06 16.33 -21.12
C CYS A 99 8.55 17.44 -20.20
N HIS A 100 9.85 17.72 -20.23
CA HIS A 100 10.54 18.74 -19.47
C HIS A 100 10.98 19.85 -20.41
N ILE A 101 10.54 21.08 -20.15
CA ILE A 101 10.72 22.21 -21.07
C ILE A 101 11.35 23.37 -20.33
N PHE A 102 12.48 23.82 -20.87
CA PHE A 102 13.35 24.86 -20.33
C PHE A 102 13.41 25.99 -21.36
N SER A 103 12.92 27.18 -21.00
CA SER A 103 12.87 28.31 -21.93
C SER A 103 12.85 29.63 -21.18
N ARG A 104 13.72 30.58 -21.56
CA ARG A 104 13.67 31.99 -21.10
C ARG A 104 13.65 32.14 -19.58
N GLY A 105 14.47 31.36 -18.87
CA GLY A 105 14.54 31.41 -17.40
C GLY A 105 13.31 30.81 -16.70
N GLN A 106 12.48 30.05 -17.42
CA GLN A 106 11.34 29.32 -16.90
C GLN A 106 11.48 27.83 -17.21
N TYR A 107 10.95 27.02 -16.30
CA TYR A 107 10.83 25.59 -16.43
C TYR A 107 9.35 25.20 -16.34
N ARG A 108 8.93 24.24 -17.15
CA ARG A 108 7.65 23.54 -16.98
C ARG A 108 7.78 22.06 -17.30
N ALA A 109 7.02 21.24 -16.59
CA ALA A 109 6.90 19.82 -16.86
C ALA A 109 5.46 19.44 -17.16
N LEU A 110 5.29 18.55 -18.15
CA LEU A 110 4.02 17.94 -18.49
C LEU A 110 4.12 16.44 -18.31
N ILE A 111 3.11 15.85 -17.67
CA ILE A 111 2.94 14.41 -17.52
C ILE A 111 1.68 14.01 -18.28
N ASN A 112 1.79 13.03 -19.17
CA ASN A 112 0.72 12.56 -20.03
C ASN A 112 0.02 13.67 -20.84
N GLY A 113 0.75 14.74 -21.18
CA GLY A 113 0.26 15.88 -21.93
C GLY A 113 -0.35 17.00 -21.09
N GLU A 114 -0.39 16.85 -19.76
CA GLU A 114 -0.95 17.83 -18.83
C GLU A 114 0.15 18.53 -18.04
N VAL A 115 0.05 19.86 -17.93
CA VAL A 115 1.00 20.66 -17.15
C VAL A 115 0.87 20.33 -15.66
N ARG A 116 1.95 19.80 -15.07
CA ARG A 116 2.00 19.47 -13.64
C ARG A 116 2.71 20.53 -12.82
N VAL A 117 3.71 21.20 -13.39
CA VAL A 117 4.52 22.18 -12.66
C VAL A 117 5.04 23.27 -13.59
N ARG A 118 5.19 24.48 -13.04
CA ARG A 118 5.84 25.64 -13.66
C ARG A 118 6.67 26.36 -12.60
N GLY A 119 7.87 26.82 -12.94
CA GLY A 119 8.71 27.54 -12.00
C GLY A 119 9.90 28.25 -12.63
N PRO A 120 10.66 29.02 -11.84
CA PRO A 120 11.88 29.65 -12.31
C PRO A 120 12.94 28.58 -12.61
N LEU A 121 13.72 28.82 -13.66
CA LEU A 121 14.88 28.02 -14.04
C LEU A 121 16.15 28.70 -13.53
N ILE A 122 16.98 27.95 -12.80
CA ILE A 122 18.31 28.39 -12.37
C ILE A 122 19.35 27.69 -13.24
N SER A 123 20.08 28.46 -14.04
CA SER A 123 21.28 28.00 -14.76
C SER A 123 22.35 29.09 -14.64
N LYS A 124 23.58 28.70 -14.26
CA LYS A 124 24.72 29.61 -14.01
C LYS A 124 24.96 30.60 -15.16
N ASP A 125 24.83 30.14 -16.41
CA ASP A 125 25.13 30.93 -17.61
C ASP A 125 23.91 31.14 -18.52
N GLY A 126 22.72 30.72 -18.10
CA GLY A 126 21.49 30.77 -18.90
C GLY A 126 21.47 29.84 -20.12
N LEU A 127 22.52 29.04 -20.29
CA LEU A 127 22.67 28.03 -21.34
C LEU A 127 22.41 26.62 -20.78
N LEU A 128 22.01 25.72 -21.67
CA LEU A 128 21.72 24.33 -21.38
C LEU A 128 22.69 23.43 -22.16
N PRO A 129 23.26 22.39 -21.52
CA PRO A 129 24.47 21.73 -21.97
C PRO A 129 24.19 20.68 -23.05
N LEU A 130 24.08 21.13 -24.29
CA LEU A 130 23.90 20.27 -25.47
C LEU A 130 25.22 19.66 -25.94
N ASN A 131 26.36 20.24 -25.53
CA ASN A 131 27.69 19.68 -25.76
C ASN A 131 28.04 18.59 -24.72
N SER A 132 27.20 17.56 -24.61
CA SER A 132 27.27 16.55 -23.53
C SER A 132 27.17 15.11 -24.05
N THR A 133 27.55 14.16 -23.18
CA THR A 133 27.24 12.73 -23.35
C THR A 133 25.92 12.41 -22.64
N LEU A 134 24.95 11.92 -23.39
CA LEU A 134 23.67 11.43 -22.91
C LEU A 134 23.79 9.97 -22.47
N CYS A 135 23.35 9.68 -21.25
CA CYS A 135 23.07 8.35 -20.75
C CYS A 135 21.58 8.23 -20.38
N LEU A 136 20.97 7.10 -20.74
CA LEU A 136 19.61 6.76 -20.37
C LEU A 136 19.62 5.63 -19.34
N GLY A 137 18.85 5.81 -18.27
CA GLY A 137 18.62 4.80 -17.25
C GLY A 137 19.66 4.69 -16.14
N MET A 138 20.70 5.54 -16.14
CA MET A 138 21.76 5.55 -15.13
C MET A 138 22.29 6.98 -14.93
N GLU A 139 22.77 7.26 -13.71
CA GLU A 139 23.46 8.50 -13.34
C GLU A 139 24.97 8.38 -13.60
N GLN A 140 25.57 9.40 -14.24
CA GLN A 140 26.97 9.47 -14.61
C GLN A 140 27.85 10.16 -13.54
N ASP A 141 28.47 9.42 -12.63
CA ASP A 141 29.54 9.98 -11.76
C ASP A 141 30.86 10.28 -12.52
N ALA A 142 30.96 9.85 -13.77
CA ALA A 142 32.01 10.21 -14.72
C ALA A 142 31.42 10.29 -16.12
N VAL A 143 32.02 11.06 -17.04
CA VAL A 143 31.52 11.18 -18.42
C VAL A 143 31.39 9.79 -19.06
N GLY A 144 30.14 9.36 -19.31
CA GLY A 144 29.81 8.06 -19.88
C GLY A 144 30.09 6.86 -18.97
N GLY A 145 30.22 7.03 -17.65
CA GLY A 145 30.53 5.97 -16.68
C GLY A 145 30.31 6.36 -15.22
N GLY A 146 30.89 5.60 -14.30
CA GLY A 146 30.77 5.86 -12.86
C GLY A 146 29.47 5.37 -12.20
N PHE A 147 28.62 4.65 -12.92
CA PHE A 147 27.26 4.28 -12.51
C PHE A 147 27.13 3.59 -11.14
N ASP A 148 26.21 4.08 -10.30
CA ASP A 148 25.73 3.44 -9.07
C ASP A 148 24.47 2.60 -9.33
N ARG A 149 24.44 1.36 -8.81
CA ARG A 149 23.29 0.45 -8.89
C ARG A 149 22.07 0.93 -8.11
N THR A 150 22.23 1.87 -7.17
CA THR A 150 21.09 2.46 -6.45
C THR A 150 20.39 3.58 -7.22
N GLN A 151 21.01 4.06 -8.31
CA GLN A 151 20.59 5.23 -9.10
C GLN A 151 20.23 4.87 -10.55
N ILE A 152 19.48 3.79 -10.72
CA ILE A 152 19.15 3.19 -12.03
C ILE A 152 17.66 3.22 -12.29
N PHE A 153 17.29 3.33 -13.57
CA PHE A 153 15.94 3.02 -14.02
C PHE A 153 15.85 1.55 -14.44
N ARG A 154 14.87 0.82 -13.90
CA ARG A 154 14.57 -0.56 -14.28
C ARG A 154 13.23 -0.61 -15.00
N GLY A 155 13.25 -0.78 -16.32
CA GLY A 155 12.03 -0.79 -17.11
C GLY A 155 12.25 -0.62 -18.60
N HIS A 156 11.30 0.04 -19.26
CA HIS A 156 11.37 0.36 -20.67
C HIS A 156 11.28 1.86 -20.90
N MET A 157 12.05 2.36 -21.85
CA MET A 157 11.93 3.71 -22.38
C MET A 157 11.62 3.68 -23.87
N ALA A 158 10.87 4.68 -24.34
CA ALA A 158 10.50 4.88 -25.74
C ALA A 158 10.35 6.37 -26.05
N GLN A 159 10.43 6.74 -27.33
CA GLN A 159 10.26 8.11 -27.82
C GLN A 159 11.10 9.14 -27.04
N VAL A 160 12.37 8.82 -26.74
CA VAL A 160 13.27 9.78 -26.11
C VAL A 160 13.72 10.78 -27.16
N ASN A 161 13.30 12.03 -27.01
CA ASN A 161 13.50 13.09 -27.98
C ASN A 161 13.97 14.38 -27.32
N ILE A 162 14.93 15.05 -27.96
CA ILE A 162 15.50 16.32 -27.49
C ILE A 162 15.39 17.37 -28.61
N TRP A 163 14.96 18.57 -28.22
CA TRP A 163 14.89 19.74 -29.10
C TRP A 163 15.61 20.93 -28.49
N ASN A 164 16.27 21.75 -29.32
CA ASN A 164 16.84 23.04 -28.92
C ASN A 164 15.85 24.21 -29.02
N ARG A 165 14.55 23.92 -28.91
CA ARG A 165 13.45 24.89 -28.93
C ARG A 165 12.43 24.56 -27.88
N GLU A 166 11.58 25.52 -27.58
CA GLU A 166 10.39 25.32 -26.76
C GLU A 166 9.28 24.61 -27.56
N LEU A 167 8.78 23.47 -27.05
CA LEU A 167 7.57 22.80 -27.56
C LEU A 167 6.31 23.44 -26.99
N GLN A 168 5.24 23.60 -27.77
CA GLN A 168 3.97 24.12 -27.26
C GLN A 168 3.18 23.06 -26.47
N ASP A 169 2.34 23.47 -25.51
CA ASP A 169 1.52 22.52 -24.72
C ASP A 169 0.67 21.60 -25.62
N SER A 170 0.10 22.14 -26.71
CA SER A 170 -0.68 21.34 -27.68
C SER A 170 0.16 20.32 -28.44
N GLU A 171 1.40 20.69 -28.79
CA GLU A 171 2.34 19.77 -29.46
C GLU A 171 2.70 18.61 -28.54
N VAL A 172 2.96 18.90 -27.26
CA VAL A 172 3.23 17.89 -26.24
C VAL A 172 2.02 16.97 -26.03
N GLN A 173 0.81 17.53 -26.00
CA GLN A 173 -0.43 16.75 -25.88
C GLN A 173 -0.62 15.80 -27.06
N ASP A 174 -0.35 16.24 -28.29
CA ASP A 174 -0.46 15.40 -29.48
C ASP A 174 0.56 14.24 -29.48
N ILE A 175 1.78 14.47 -28.96
CA ILE A 175 2.77 13.39 -28.76
C ILE A 175 2.31 12.43 -27.67
N ALA A 176 1.85 12.95 -26.52
CA ALA A 176 1.40 12.17 -25.38
C ALA A 176 0.22 11.24 -25.74
N GLN A 177 -0.68 11.70 -26.61
CA GLN A 177 -1.86 10.96 -27.07
C GLN A 177 -1.61 10.12 -28.33
N CYS A 178 -0.34 9.91 -28.72
CA CYS A 178 0.02 9.11 -29.89
C CYS A 178 -0.58 9.62 -31.21
N ARG A 179 -0.89 10.92 -31.32
CA ARG A 179 -1.37 11.55 -32.57
C ARG A 179 -0.23 11.91 -33.51
N THR A 180 0.95 12.19 -32.96
CA THR A 180 2.17 12.46 -33.71
C THR A 180 3.36 11.73 -33.09
N TYR A 181 4.40 11.47 -33.89
CA TYR A 181 5.62 10.81 -33.42
C TYR A 181 6.50 11.72 -32.56
N GLY A 182 6.49 13.03 -32.80
CA GLY A 182 7.31 13.99 -32.06
C GLY A 182 8.81 13.74 -32.20
N GLN A 183 9.38 13.96 -33.39
CA GLN A 183 10.81 13.73 -33.63
C GLN A 183 11.69 14.92 -33.18
N GLY A 184 12.62 14.65 -32.26
CA GLY A 184 13.66 15.57 -31.78
C GLY A 184 14.63 16.00 -32.88
N ASN A 185 14.96 17.29 -32.96
CA ASN A 185 15.97 17.78 -33.91
C ASN A 185 17.41 17.69 -33.37
N ILE A 186 17.58 17.49 -32.06
CA ILE A 186 18.88 17.26 -31.43
C ILE A 186 19.13 15.77 -31.26
N PHE A 187 18.15 15.04 -30.76
CA PHE A 187 18.25 13.60 -30.56
C PHE A 187 16.88 12.97 -30.68
N SER A 188 16.80 11.79 -31.27
CA SER A 188 15.60 10.98 -31.30
C SER A 188 15.97 9.50 -31.28
N SER A 189 15.49 8.78 -30.25
CA SER A 189 15.70 7.33 -30.11
C SER A 189 15.14 6.50 -31.28
N ASP A 190 14.28 7.10 -32.10
CA ASP A 190 13.60 6.40 -33.20
C ASP A 190 14.43 6.40 -34.49
N VAL A 191 15.46 7.26 -34.59
CA VAL A 191 16.27 7.44 -35.81
C VAL A 191 17.77 7.52 -35.59
N ASP A 192 18.23 7.97 -34.42
CA ASP A 192 19.65 8.14 -34.14
C ASP A 192 20.30 6.82 -33.71
N ASP A 193 21.51 6.58 -34.22
CA ASP A 193 22.32 5.40 -33.86
C ASP A 193 22.96 5.59 -32.48
N MET A 194 22.63 4.68 -31.56
CA MET A 194 22.97 4.76 -30.14
C MET A 194 23.90 3.61 -29.75
N GLU A 195 24.74 3.85 -28.74
CA GLU A 195 25.48 2.75 -28.13
C GLU A 195 24.58 2.03 -27.12
N GLU A 196 24.31 0.76 -27.42
CA GLU A 196 23.45 -0.13 -26.65
C GLU A 196 24.32 -1.14 -25.89
N VAL A 197 24.38 -1.02 -24.56
CA VAL A 197 25.17 -1.93 -23.73
C VAL A 197 24.23 -2.76 -22.87
N GLY A 198 24.13 -4.07 -23.15
CA GLY A 198 23.31 -5.01 -22.36
C GLY A 198 21.79 -4.75 -22.43
N THR A 199 21.32 -3.91 -23.35
CA THR A 199 19.91 -3.52 -23.52
C THR A 199 19.21 -4.36 -24.57
N THR A 200 17.87 -4.37 -24.53
CA THR A 200 17.02 -4.90 -25.60
C THR A 200 16.34 -3.77 -26.35
N VAL A 201 16.26 -3.84 -27.67
CA VAL A 201 15.60 -2.81 -28.48
C VAL A 201 14.60 -3.47 -29.43
N ASP A 202 13.34 -3.07 -29.29
CA ASP A 202 12.24 -3.55 -30.10
C ASP A 202 11.53 -2.35 -30.74
N MET A 203 11.19 -2.47 -32.03
CA MET A 203 10.36 -1.50 -32.74
C MET A 203 8.89 -1.87 -32.57
N VAL A 204 8.10 -0.94 -32.05
CA VAL A 204 6.65 -1.12 -31.86
C VAL A 204 5.87 -0.01 -32.55
N PRO A 205 4.65 -0.29 -33.05
CA PRO A 205 3.76 0.76 -33.54
C PRO A 205 3.43 1.78 -32.44
N LEU A 206 3.32 3.06 -32.80
CA LEU A 206 3.07 4.17 -31.86
C LEU A 206 1.86 3.93 -30.95
N TRP A 207 0.75 3.44 -31.52
CA TRP A 207 -0.49 3.18 -30.77
C TRP A 207 -0.31 2.21 -29.59
N LYS A 208 0.67 1.30 -29.65
CA LYS A 208 0.97 0.34 -28.57
C LYS A 208 1.52 1.03 -27.31
N LEU A 209 2.09 2.22 -27.45
CA LEU A 209 2.59 3.03 -26.32
C LEU A 209 1.46 3.78 -25.59
N CYS A 210 0.30 3.91 -26.23
CA CYS A 210 -0.90 4.53 -25.67
C CYS A 210 -2.03 3.51 -25.44
N GLU A 211 -1.75 2.22 -25.63
CA GLU A 211 -2.69 1.17 -25.28
C GLU A 211 -2.87 1.15 -23.75
N PRO A 212 -4.11 1.18 -23.24
CA PRO A 212 -4.34 1.10 -21.81
C PRO A 212 -3.75 -0.19 -21.26
N ALA A 213 -3.08 -0.08 -20.11
CA ALA A 213 -2.58 -1.23 -19.39
C ALA A 213 -3.73 -2.20 -19.08
N GLY A 214 -3.41 -3.49 -18.93
CA GLY A 214 -4.45 -4.45 -18.55
C GLY A 214 -4.89 -4.14 -17.13
N ASP A 215 -6.16 -3.79 -16.94
CA ASP A 215 -6.70 -3.50 -15.61
C ASP A 215 -7.14 -4.78 -14.87
N PHE A 216 -6.99 -5.96 -15.48
CA PHE A 216 -7.45 -7.23 -14.93
C PHE A 216 -6.35 -8.30 -14.86
N PHE A 217 -6.53 -9.23 -13.94
CA PHE A 217 -5.79 -10.50 -13.86
C PHE A 217 -6.78 -11.65 -13.58
N ILE A 218 -6.37 -12.88 -13.83
CA ILE A 218 -7.19 -14.08 -13.62
C ILE A 218 -6.58 -14.88 -12.48
N LEU A 219 -7.37 -15.16 -11.45
CA LEU A 219 -7.06 -16.16 -10.44
C LEU A 219 -7.53 -17.53 -10.97
N PRO A 220 -6.61 -18.46 -11.29
CA PRO A 220 -6.98 -19.79 -11.73
C PRO A 220 -7.37 -20.67 -10.53
N ALA A 221 -8.49 -20.33 -9.92
CA ALA A 221 -9.14 -21.03 -8.82
C ALA A 221 -10.62 -21.25 -9.21
N MET A 222 -11.04 -22.51 -9.31
CA MET A 222 -12.44 -22.85 -9.62
C MET A 222 -13.27 -22.76 -8.35
N VAL A 223 -14.09 -21.72 -8.25
CA VAL A 223 -14.90 -21.41 -7.06
C VAL A 223 -16.29 -20.92 -7.42
N SER A 224 -17.21 -20.89 -6.45
CA SER A 224 -18.55 -20.29 -6.64
C SER A 224 -18.45 -18.79 -6.88
N ILE A 225 -19.52 -18.17 -7.39
CA ILE A 225 -19.55 -16.73 -7.62
C ILE A 225 -19.35 -15.91 -6.33
N TYR A 226 -19.90 -16.36 -5.20
CA TYR A 226 -19.71 -15.67 -3.91
C TYR A 226 -18.26 -15.76 -3.43
N GLU A 227 -17.62 -16.93 -3.53
CA GLU A 227 -16.20 -17.07 -3.18
C GLU A 227 -15.31 -16.31 -4.18
N ALA A 228 -15.70 -16.22 -5.45
CA ALA A 228 -14.99 -15.40 -6.45
C ALA A 228 -14.96 -13.92 -6.05
N ARG A 229 -16.12 -13.37 -5.64
CA ARG A 229 -16.24 -12.00 -5.12
C ARG A 229 -15.36 -11.80 -3.89
N GLU A 230 -15.42 -12.71 -2.91
CA GLU A 230 -14.55 -12.65 -1.72
C GLU A 230 -13.06 -12.70 -2.06
N LYS A 231 -12.64 -13.53 -3.01
CA LYS A 231 -11.23 -13.64 -3.42
C LYS A 231 -10.73 -12.36 -4.07
N CYS A 232 -11.51 -11.74 -4.96
CA CYS A 232 -11.14 -10.43 -5.50
C CYS A 232 -11.11 -9.37 -4.40
N TYR A 233 -12.13 -9.35 -3.53
CA TYR A 233 -12.23 -8.39 -2.42
C TYR A 233 -10.99 -8.42 -1.52
N ARG A 234 -10.55 -9.61 -1.06
CA ARG A 234 -9.35 -9.77 -0.21
C ARG A 234 -8.04 -9.33 -0.89
N LEU A 235 -8.04 -9.12 -2.21
CA LEU A 235 -6.93 -8.57 -2.98
C LEU A 235 -7.08 -7.06 -3.27
N GLY A 236 -8.08 -6.40 -2.69
CA GLY A 236 -8.41 -5.00 -2.96
C GLY A 236 -8.96 -4.79 -4.37
N CYS A 237 -9.59 -5.82 -4.92
CA CYS A 237 -10.10 -5.86 -6.29
C CYS A 237 -11.56 -6.26 -6.30
N GLU A 238 -12.18 -6.15 -7.46
CA GLU A 238 -13.56 -6.59 -7.69
C GLU A 238 -13.63 -7.55 -8.85
N LEU A 239 -14.73 -8.28 -8.96
CA LEU A 239 -14.93 -9.22 -10.05
C LEU A 239 -15.01 -8.45 -11.37
N TYR A 240 -14.21 -8.86 -12.35
CA TYR A 240 -14.06 -8.10 -13.58
C TYR A 240 -15.21 -8.34 -14.55
N ALA A 241 -15.71 -7.24 -15.13
CA ALA A 241 -16.56 -7.24 -16.29
C ALA A 241 -15.97 -6.34 -17.37
N SER A 242 -15.84 -6.87 -18.59
CA SER A 242 -15.29 -6.10 -19.70
C SER A 242 -16.24 -4.97 -20.10
N GLU A 243 -15.72 -3.78 -20.38
CA GLU A 243 -16.58 -2.62 -20.70
C GLU A 243 -17.18 -2.66 -22.10
N THR A 244 -16.53 -3.36 -23.03
CA THR A 244 -16.97 -3.46 -24.43
C THR A 244 -16.65 -4.85 -24.98
N PRO A 245 -17.36 -5.31 -26.04
CA PRO A 245 -17.06 -6.59 -26.69
C PRO A 245 -15.62 -6.72 -27.20
N LYS A 246 -14.98 -5.62 -27.61
CA LYS A 246 -13.57 -5.61 -28.03
C LYS A 246 -12.62 -5.88 -26.86
N VAL A 247 -12.93 -5.32 -25.68
CA VAL A 247 -12.15 -5.55 -24.46
C VAL A 247 -12.39 -6.98 -23.93
N ASN A 248 -13.58 -7.54 -24.15
CA ASN A 248 -13.89 -8.93 -23.82
C ASN A 248 -12.97 -9.93 -24.54
N GLU A 249 -12.61 -9.68 -25.81
CA GLU A 249 -11.67 -10.51 -26.57
C GLU A 249 -10.29 -10.60 -25.88
N ARG A 250 -9.85 -9.52 -25.23
CA ARG A 250 -8.60 -9.51 -24.45
C ARG A 250 -8.69 -10.44 -23.23
N LEU A 251 -9.81 -10.42 -22.52
CA LEU A 251 -10.07 -11.33 -21.40
C LEU A 251 -10.08 -12.79 -21.87
N TYR A 252 -10.81 -13.06 -22.95
CA TYR A 252 -10.85 -14.37 -23.59
C TYR A 252 -9.46 -14.88 -23.95
N ASN A 253 -8.68 -14.12 -24.72
CA ASN A 253 -7.34 -14.51 -25.13
C ASN A 253 -6.40 -14.74 -23.94
N THR A 254 -6.53 -13.93 -22.89
CA THR A 254 -5.75 -14.10 -21.65
C THR A 254 -6.16 -15.37 -20.88
N SER A 255 -7.43 -15.76 -20.94
CA SER A 255 -7.93 -16.95 -20.25
C SER A 255 -7.42 -18.27 -20.83
N LEU A 256 -7.05 -18.30 -22.12
CA LEU A 256 -6.58 -19.51 -22.82
C LEU A 256 -5.30 -20.13 -22.22
N GLN A 257 -4.50 -19.35 -21.50
CA GLN A 257 -3.30 -19.88 -20.82
C GLN A 257 -3.64 -20.74 -19.58
N PHE A 258 -4.88 -20.68 -19.08
CA PHE A 258 -5.34 -21.40 -17.88
C PHE A 258 -6.26 -22.58 -18.19
N LEU A 259 -6.33 -23.01 -19.46
CA LEU A 259 -7.23 -24.09 -19.89
C LEU A 259 -7.08 -25.35 -19.03
N ASP A 260 -5.85 -25.75 -18.67
CA ASP A 260 -5.57 -26.93 -17.85
C ASP A 260 -6.12 -26.83 -16.41
N THR A 261 -6.16 -25.62 -15.85
CA THR A 261 -6.63 -25.40 -14.46
C THR A 261 -8.12 -25.09 -14.39
N CYS A 262 -8.66 -24.42 -15.40
CA CYS A 262 -10.07 -24.03 -15.49
C CYS A 262 -10.92 -25.10 -16.23
N THR A 263 -10.54 -26.39 -16.13
CA THR A 263 -10.95 -27.50 -17.00
C THR A 263 -12.34 -28.11 -16.72
N ASN A 264 -12.86 -28.04 -15.48
CA ASN A 264 -14.06 -28.84 -15.15
C ASN A 264 -15.37 -28.26 -15.73
N THR A 265 -15.39 -26.96 -16.03
CA THR A 265 -16.58 -26.25 -16.55
C THR A 265 -16.25 -25.34 -17.73
N TYR A 266 -14.98 -25.03 -18.02
CA TYR A 266 -14.58 -24.14 -19.12
C TYR A 266 -15.22 -22.73 -19.02
N HIS A 267 -15.31 -22.20 -17.80
CA HIS A 267 -16.01 -20.93 -17.52
C HIS A 267 -15.13 -19.96 -16.71
N LEU A 268 -15.31 -18.66 -16.97
CA LEU A 268 -14.85 -17.56 -16.13
C LEU A 268 -16.05 -16.79 -15.61
N TRP A 269 -16.08 -16.49 -14.32
CA TRP A 269 -17.09 -15.58 -13.79
C TRP A 269 -16.92 -14.18 -14.38
N ILE A 270 -18.02 -13.49 -14.65
CA ILE A 270 -18.02 -12.08 -15.08
C ILE A 270 -18.74 -11.27 -14.00
N GLY A 271 -18.16 -10.14 -13.62
CA GLY A 271 -18.66 -9.25 -12.56
C GLY A 271 -19.88 -8.42 -12.94
N VAL A 272 -20.93 -9.07 -13.46
CA VAL A 272 -22.23 -8.46 -13.70
C VAL A 272 -23.35 -9.37 -13.20
N ALA A 273 -24.43 -8.76 -12.72
CA ALA A 273 -25.62 -9.44 -12.29
C ALA A 273 -26.87 -8.56 -12.51
N ASP A 274 -28.04 -9.17 -12.65
CA ASP A 274 -29.34 -8.48 -12.75
C ASP A 274 -30.31 -8.87 -11.62
N GLU A 275 -29.76 -9.36 -10.49
CA GLU A 275 -30.52 -9.78 -9.30
C GLU A 275 -31.44 -8.69 -8.72
N GLU A 276 -31.08 -7.41 -8.89
CA GLU A 276 -31.90 -6.28 -8.43
C GLU A 276 -33.12 -6.02 -9.33
N GLU A 277 -32.97 -6.18 -10.64
CA GLU A 277 -33.98 -5.86 -11.65
C GLU A 277 -33.73 -6.69 -12.92
N GLU A 278 -34.64 -7.64 -13.18
CA GLU A 278 -34.60 -8.54 -14.34
C GLU A 278 -34.31 -7.83 -15.65
N GLY A 279 -33.27 -8.26 -16.36
CA GLY A 279 -32.84 -7.69 -17.63
C GLY A 279 -32.06 -6.37 -17.53
N VAL A 280 -31.82 -5.87 -16.31
CA VAL A 280 -30.96 -4.71 -16.03
C VAL A 280 -29.67 -5.19 -15.38
N TRP A 281 -28.68 -5.47 -16.23
CA TRP A 281 -27.37 -5.94 -15.81
C TRP A 281 -26.56 -4.80 -15.19
N ARG A 282 -26.13 -4.99 -13.94
CA ARG A 282 -25.30 -4.06 -13.18
C ARG A 282 -23.94 -4.66 -12.93
N LYS A 283 -22.91 -3.83 -12.93
CA LYS A 283 -21.54 -4.26 -12.60
C LYS A 283 -21.41 -4.43 -11.09
N ASP A 284 -20.74 -5.49 -10.67
CA ASP A 284 -20.34 -5.70 -9.26
C ASP A 284 -19.49 -4.53 -8.74
N LEU A 285 -18.78 -3.84 -9.64
CA LEU A 285 -17.80 -2.80 -9.31
C LEU A 285 -18.42 -1.52 -8.74
N ASP A 286 -19.43 -0.98 -9.39
CA ASP A 286 -19.98 0.35 -9.09
C ASP A 286 -21.51 0.40 -9.14
N ASN A 287 -22.14 -0.76 -9.28
CA ASN A 287 -23.58 -0.94 -9.49
C ASN A 287 -24.14 -0.17 -10.70
N THR A 288 -23.27 0.25 -11.65
CA THR A 288 -23.70 0.93 -12.86
C THR A 288 -24.31 -0.03 -13.86
N ILE A 289 -25.32 0.44 -14.60
CA ILE A 289 -25.98 -0.35 -15.64
C ILE A 289 -24.98 -0.58 -16.78
N HIS A 290 -24.82 -1.83 -17.17
CA HIS A 290 -23.96 -2.24 -18.26
C HIS A 290 -24.79 -2.59 -19.50
N THR A 291 -24.62 -1.79 -20.55
CA THR A 291 -25.39 -1.92 -21.80
C THR A 291 -24.63 -2.68 -22.91
N ASP A 292 -23.30 -2.65 -22.89
CA ASP A 292 -22.44 -3.24 -23.93
C ASP A 292 -22.07 -4.69 -23.61
N LEU A 293 -23.09 -5.55 -23.60
CA LEU A 293 -23.01 -6.94 -23.15
C LEU A 293 -22.51 -7.88 -24.27
N SER A 294 -21.78 -8.93 -23.88
CA SER A 294 -21.18 -9.90 -24.82
C SER A 294 -21.89 -11.26 -24.82
N PHE A 295 -23.21 -11.28 -24.61
CA PHE A 295 -24.02 -12.50 -24.58
C PHE A 295 -23.98 -13.28 -25.90
N THR A 296 -24.04 -14.61 -25.78
CA THR A 296 -24.22 -15.50 -26.94
C THR A 296 -25.63 -15.36 -27.51
N SER A 297 -25.81 -15.78 -28.77
CA SER A 297 -27.12 -15.76 -29.42
C SER A 297 -28.11 -16.63 -28.66
N GLY A 298 -29.26 -16.04 -28.30
CA GLY A 298 -30.33 -16.72 -27.57
C GLY A 298 -30.32 -16.45 -26.07
N GLN A 299 -29.32 -15.71 -25.56
CA GLN A 299 -29.21 -15.33 -24.14
C GLN A 299 -29.29 -13.81 -23.96
N PRO A 300 -29.68 -13.31 -22.77
CA PRO A 300 -30.08 -14.07 -21.59
C PRO A 300 -31.42 -14.82 -21.74
N ASP A 301 -31.58 -16.00 -21.12
CA ASP A 301 -32.77 -16.86 -21.29
C ASP A 301 -33.42 -17.40 -20.00
N GLY A 302 -32.86 -17.11 -18.83
CA GLY A 302 -33.32 -17.69 -17.56
C GLY A 302 -34.33 -16.89 -16.75
N GLY A 303 -34.65 -15.65 -17.14
CA GLY A 303 -35.51 -14.79 -16.34
C GLY A 303 -34.93 -14.55 -14.94
N THR A 304 -35.80 -14.35 -13.96
CA THR A 304 -35.42 -13.98 -12.56
C THR A 304 -34.65 -15.04 -11.78
N ILE A 305 -34.35 -16.18 -12.40
CA ILE A 305 -33.61 -17.28 -11.79
C ILE A 305 -32.12 -17.17 -12.10
N GLN A 306 -31.76 -16.69 -13.30
CA GLN A 306 -30.39 -16.69 -13.81
C GLN A 306 -29.78 -15.31 -13.72
N ASN A 307 -29.31 -14.95 -12.53
CA ASN A 307 -28.88 -13.58 -12.26
C ASN A 307 -27.37 -13.37 -12.36
N CYS A 308 -26.57 -14.41 -12.61
CA CYS A 308 -25.10 -14.35 -12.64
C CYS A 308 -24.56 -14.70 -14.02
N VAL A 309 -23.42 -14.12 -14.40
CA VAL A 309 -22.85 -14.31 -15.75
C VAL A 309 -21.52 -15.04 -15.70
N TYR A 310 -21.33 -15.98 -16.63
CA TYR A 310 -20.02 -16.53 -16.94
C TYR A 310 -19.69 -16.36 -18.43
N MET A 311 -18.39 -16.31 -18.73
CA MET A 311 -17.86 -16.37 -20.09
C MET A 311 -17.33 -17.76 -20.39
N SER A 312 -17.75 -18.32 -21.52
CA SER A 312 -17.21 -19.58 -22.03
C SER A 312 -15.81 -19.39 -22.61
N VAL A 313 -14.83 -20.21 -22.20
CA VAL A 313 -13.48 -20.17 -22.79
C VAL A 313 -13.39 -20.82 -24.18
N PHE A 314 -14.51 -21.31 -24.73
CA PHE A 314 -14.55 -21.80 -26.12
C PHE A 314 -14.97 -20.72 -27.10
N THR A 315 -15.96 -19.90 -26.73
CA THR A 315 -16.54 -18.89 -27.62
C THR A 315 -16.12 -17.48 -27.27
N GLY A 316 -15.68 -17.25 -26.03
CA GLY A 316 -15.47 -15.91 -25.47
C GLY A 316 -16.77 -15.16 -25.23
N LEU A 317 -17.94 -15.79 -25.41
CA LEU A 317 -19.24 -15.15 -25.21
C LEU A 317 -19.81 -15.46 -23.84
N TRP A 318 -20.73 -14.60 -23.39
CA TRP A 318 -21.35 -14.64 -22.07
C TRP A 318 -22.65 -15.44 -22.08
N SER A 319 -22.96 -16.02 -20.94
CA SER A 319 -24.21 -16.69 -20.64
C SER A 319 -24.66 -16.38 -19.22
N ASP A 320 -25.97 -16.18 -19.03
CA ASP A 320 -26.59 -16.04 -17.72
C ASP A 320 -26.83 -17.42 -17.10
N GLU A 321 -26.77 -17.47 -15.77
CA GLU A 321 -26.98 -18.69 -15.01
C GLU A 321 -27.36 -18.39 -13.56
N ALA A 322 -27.97 -19.36 -12.89
CA ALA A 322 -28.30 -19.19 -11.48
C ALA A 322 -27.03 -19.15 -10.63
N CYS A 323 -26.93 -18.15 -9.76
CA CYS A 323 -25.77 -17.90 -8.91
C CYS A 323 -25.44 -19.08 -7.96
N ASP A 324 -26.44 -19.89 -7.60
CA ASP A 324 -26.34 -20.94 -6.58
C ASP A 324 -26.16 -22.38 -7.15
N LEU A 325 -26.06 -22.56 -8.47
CA LEU A 325 -26.10 -23.88 -9.11
C LEU A 325 -24.84 -24.77 -8.91
N GLY A 326 -23.97 -24.45 -7.96
CA GLY A 326 -22.75 -25.22 -7.68
C GLY A 326 -21.73 -25.22 -8.83
N ILE A 327 -21.87 -24.30 -9.78
CA ILE A 327 -20.89 -24.06 -10.84
C ILE A 327 -19.64 -23.47 -10.21
N LEU A 328 -18.49 -24.01 -10.61
CA LEU A 328 -17.19 -23.51 -10.21
C LEU A 328 -16.48 -22.95 -11.44
N SER A 329 -16.05 -21.71 -11.38
CA SER A 329 -15.41 -21.02 -12.51
C SER A 329 -14.17 -20.25 -12.03
N CYS A 330 -13.26 -19.98 -12.95
CA CYS A 330 -12.08 -19.15 -12.68
C CYS A 330 -12.45 -17.67 -12.52
N VAL A 331 -11.62 -16.92 -11.80
CA VAL A 331 -12.01 -15.62 -11.24
C VAL A 331 -11.17 -14.51 -11.85
N PRO A 332 -11.70 -13.72 -12.80
CA PRO A 332 -11.03 -12.51 -13.27
C PRO A 332 -11.31 -11.36 -12.30
N CYS A 333 -10.28 -10.68 -11.82
CA CYS A 333 -10.39 -9.53 -10.94
C CYS A 333 -9.86 -8.27 -11.62
N ILE A 334 -10.42 -7.11 -11.29
CA ILE A 334 -9.98 -5.78 -11.75
C ILE A 334 -9.55 -4.91 -10.58
N GLN A 335 -8.48 -4.15 -10.81
CA GLN A 335 -7.94 -3.19 -9.85
C GLN A 335 -7.91 -1.79 -10.48
N ARG A 336 -8.66 -0.83 -9.92
CA ARG A 336 -8.70 0.56 -10.41
C ARG A 336 -7.86 1.56 -9.59
N GLN A 337 -7.53 1.25 -8.34
CA GLN A 337 -6.74 2.14 -7.46
C GLN A 337 -5.39 1.51 -7.13
N HIS A 338 -4.32 2.31 -7.16
CA HIS A 338 -2.94 1.88 -6.92
C HIS A 338 -2.33 2.63 -5.72
N PRO A 339 -1.52 1.98 -4.87
CA PRO A 339 -1.18 0.54 -4.84
C PRO A 339 -2.27 -0.35 -4.19
N SER A 340 -2.43 -1.61 -4.63
CA SER A 340 -3.49 -2.52 -4.12
C SER A 340 -3.20 -3.10 -2.75
N LEU A 341 -1.95 -3.45 -2.50
CA LEU A 341 -1.57 -4.32 -1.40
C LEU A 341 -0.38 -3.72 -0.66
N ARG A 342 -0.42 -3.83 0.66
CA ARG A 342 0.70 -3.50 1.55
C ARG A 342 1.18 -4.76 2.24
N LEU A 343 2.48 -5.03 2.14
CA LEU A 343 3.15 -6.03 2.97
C LEU A 343 3.65 -5.37 4.24
N ARG A 344 3.22 -5.86 5.40
CA ARG A 344 3.64 -5.41 6.73
C ARG A 344 4.36 -6.54 7.47
N GLY A 345 5.12 -6.20 8.50
CA GLY A 345 5.88 -7.15 9.32
C GLY A 345 7.34 -7.35 8.90
N LEU A 346 7.77 -6.70 7.82
CA LEU A 346 9.20 -6.54 7.52
C LEU A 346 9.73 -5.26 8.17
N CYS A 347 11.03 -5.03 8.04
CA CYS A 347 11.74 -3.86 8.55
C CYS A 347 11.92 -2.83 7.43
N PHE A 348 10.81 -2.48 6.76
CA PHE A 348 10.84 -1.46 5.72
C PHE A 348 11.21 -0.11 6.31
N ARG A 349 11.98 0.66 5.54
CA ARG A 349 12.45 1.99 5.94
C ARG A 349 11.44 3.07 5.57
N THR A 350 10.67 2.84 4.52
CA THR A 350 9.65 3.76 4.04
C THR A 350 8.34 3.03 3.75
N GLU A 351 7.23 3.74 3.86
CA GLU A 351 5.89 3.20 3.54
C GLU A 351 5.80 2.73 2.08
N ALA A 352 6.48 3.41 1.15
CA ALA A 352 6.47 3.04 -0.27
C ALA A 352 7.03 1.63 -0.53
N GLU A 353 8.02 1.19 0.26
CA GLU A 353 8.60 -0.17 0.15
C GLU A 353 7.59 -1.28 0.53
N THR A 354 6.55 -0.94 1.28
CA THR A 354 5.48 -1.88 1.64
C THR A 354 4.56 -2.19 0.46
N SER A 355 4.61 -1.43 -0.63
CA SER A 355 3.61 -1.48 -1.71
C SER A 355 3.85 -2.65 -2.67
N PHE A 356 2.79 -3.41 -2.93
CA PHE A 356 2.77 -4.56 -3.85
C PHE A 356 1.65 -4.42 -4.88
N GLU A 357 1.91 -4.91 -6.08
CA GLU A 357 0.94 -5.06 -7.16
C GLU A 357 0.84 -6.53 -7.60
N ILE A 358 -0.30 -6.90 -8.19
CA ILE A 358 -0.48 -8.24 -8.75
C ILE A 358 -0.15 -8.17 -10.23
N LEU A 359 0.97 -8.78 -10.62
CA LEU A 359 1.50 -8.66 -11.98
C LEU A 359 1.82 -10.04 -12.55
N GLY A 360 1.51 -10.22 -13.83
CA GLY A 360 1.92 -11.38 -14.62
C GLY A 360 1.55 -12.74 -14.00
N TYR A 361 2.23 -13.80 -14.47
CA TYR A 361 2.04 -15.15 -13.97
C TYR A 361 3.37 -15.88 -13.86
N ARG A 362 3.52 -16.67 -12.80
CA ARG A 362 4.62 -17.62 -12.62
C ARG A 362 4.05 -18.94 -12.12
N ASN A 363 4.40 -20.04 -12.76
CA ASN A 363 3.84 -21.37 -12.48
C ASN A 363 2.30 -21.39 -12.52
N SER A 364 1.71 -20.73 -13.52
CA SER A 364 0.25 -20.62 -13.71
C SER A 364 -0.50 -20.04 -12.49
N ARG A 365 0.15 -19.12 -11.77
CA ARG A 365 -0.45 -18.30 -10.72
C ARG A 365 0.05 -16.87 -10.82
N PRO A 366 -0.79 -15.87 -10.49
CA PRO A 366 -0.30 -14.51 -10.36
C PRO A 366 0.71 -14.42 -9.21
N TYR A 367 1.70 -13.57 -9.37
CA TYR A 367 2.66 -13.25 -8.32
C TYR A 367 2.44 -11.82 -7.82
N PHE A 368 2.83 -11.57 -6.58
CA PHE A 368 2.78 -10.26 -5.97
C PHE A 368 4.16 -9.61 -6.12
N HIS A 369 4.18 -8.51 -6.84
CA HIS A 369 5.36 -7.73 -7.17
C HIS A 369 5.45 -6.53 -6.22
N GLY A 370 6.41 -6.57 -5.30
CA GLY A 370 6.75 -5.43 -4.47
C GLY A 370 7.42 -4.35 -5.31
N MET A 371 7.07 -3.08 -5.11
CA MET A 371 7.55 -1.99 -5.95
C MET A 371 9.08 -1.85 -5.95
N TYR A 372 9.76 -2.23 -4.87
CA TYR A 372 11.21 -2.07 -4.67
C TYR A 372 11.98 -3.41 -4.62
N GLY A 373 11.60 -4.38 -5.46
CA GLY A 373 12.43 -5.58 -5.67
C GLY A 373 12.13 -6.79 -4.77
N TYR A 374 10.99 -6.81 -4.07
CA TYR A 374 10.47 -8.02 -3.40
C TYR A 374 9.44 -8.75 -4.27
N MET A 375 9.41 -10.07 -4.21
CA MET A 375 8.47 -10.91 -4.96
C MET A 375 7.85 -11.95 -4.04
N ILE A 376 6.54 -12.14 -4.14
CA ILE A 376 5.84 -13.28 -3.54
C ILE A 376 5.22 -14.12 -4.65
N TYR A 377 5.66 -15.37 -4.78
CA TYR A 377 5.14 -16.27 -5.82
C TYR A 377 5.03 -17.71 -5.32
N MET A 378 4.18 -18.49 -5.98
CA MET A 378 3.99 -19.91 -5.66
C MET A 378 5.10 -20.74 -6.32
N SER A 379 6.00 -21.31 -5.52
CA SER A 379 7.09 -22.16 -6.02
C SER A 379 6.63 -23.57 -6.37
N SER A 380 5.66 -24.08 -5.63
CA SER A 380 5.02 -25.38 -5.84
C SER A 380 3.59 -25.32 -5.30
N PRO A 381 2.67 -26.24 -5.67
CA PRO A 381 1.29 -26.22 -5.23
C PRO A 381 1.13 -26.00 -3.71
N GLY A 382 0.54 -24.87 -3.31
CA GLY A 382 0.33 -24.50 -1.89
C GLY A 382 1.57 -23.93 -1.17
N SER A 383 2.74 -23.92 -1.80
CA SER A 383 3.98 -23.36 -1.23
C SER A 383 4.36 -22.04 -1.88
N TRP A 384 4.38 -21.00 -1.07
CA TRP A 384 4.70 -19.63 -1.43
C TRP A 384 6.08 -19.24 -0.91
N VAL A 385 6.75 -18.37 -1.66
CA VAL A 385 8.08 -17.88 -1.30
C VAL A 385 8.09 -16.36 -1.31
N LEU A 386 8.73 -15.75 -0.33
CA LEU A 386 9.15 -14.37 -0.35
C LEU A 386 10.58 -14.32 -0.86
N PHE A 387 10.81 -13.62 -1.96
CA PHE A 387 12.07 -13.57 -2.69
C PHE A 387 12.53 -12.13 -2.84
N ASP A 388 13.82 -11.90 -2.61
CA ASP A 388 14.50 -10.63 -2.83
C ASP A 388 15.24 -10.69 -4.16
N THR A 389 14.80 -9.85 -5.11
CA THR A 389 15.35 -9.79 -6.47
C THR A 389 16.70 -9.11 -6.54
N ASP A 390 17.05 -8.25 -5.58
CA ASP A 390 18.32 -7.52 -5.57
C ASP A 390 19.45 -8.41 -5.05
N THR A 391 19.19 -9.19 -3.99
CA THR A 391 20.17 -10.16 -3.47
C THR A 391 20.08 -11.54 -4.13
N ASN A 392 19.01 -11.79 -4.90
CA ASN A 392 18.72 -13.09 -5.52
C ASN A 392 18.61 -14.22 -4.47
N GLN A 393 17.87 -13.95 -3.39
CA GLN A 393 17.71 -14.88 -2.26
C GLN A 393 16.26 -15.09 -1.89
N THR A 394 15.92 -16.33 -1.54
CA THR A 394 14.63 -16.64 -0.88
C THR A 394 14.73 -16.27 0.60
N LEU A 395 13.90 -15.32 1.04
CA LEU A 395 13.90 -14.83 2.41
C LEU A 395 13.06 -15.71 3.32
N ALA A 396 11.88 -16.14 2.88
CA ALA A 396 10.96 -16.95 3.69
C ALA A 396 10.04 -17.84 2.84
N HIS A 397 9.51 -18.90 3.46
CA HIS A 397 8.49 -19.78 2.88
C HIS A 397 7.19 -19.75 3.68
N LEU A 398 6.07 -19.92 2.99
CA LEU A 398 4.75 -20.14 3.56
C LEU A 398 4.13 -21.37 2.89
N THR A 399 3.51 -22.23 3.69
CA THR A 399 2.72 -23.35 3.19
C THR A 399 1.27 -23.12 3.57
N LEU A 400 0.37 -23.15 2.59
CA LEU A 400 -1.06 -23.04 2.77
C LEU A 400 -1.71 -24.41 2.57
N ASP A 401 -2.82 -24.64 3.27
CA ASP A 401 -3.52 -25.93 3.24
C ASP A 401 -4.19 -26.18 1.88
N SER A 402 -4.67 -25.12 1.22
CA SER A 402 -5.30 -25.19 -0.10
C SER A 402 -4.43 -24.60 -1.21
N VAL A 403 -4.44 -25.26 -2.37
CA VAL A 403 -3.76 -24.82 -3.60
C VAL A 403 -4.47 -23.65 -4.30
N SER A 404 -5.70 -23.34 -3.88
CA SER A 404 -6.50 -22.21 -4.37
C SER A 404 -6.36 -20.96 -3.49
N GLU A 405 -5.61 -21.06 -2.38
CA GLU A 405 -5.35 -19.95 -1.49
C GLU A 405 -4.13 -19.11 -1.92
N TYR A 406 -4.23 -17.83 -1.59
CA TYR A 406 -3.21 -16.82 -1.81
C TYR A 406 -2.67 -16.35 -0.46
N PRO A 407 -1.43 -15.83 -0.39
CA PRO A 407 -0.74 -15.48 0.85
C PRO A 407 -1.21 -14.12 1.41
N VAL A 408 -2.51 -13.84 1.32
CA VAL A 408 -3.15 -12.63 1.84
C VAL A 408 -3.54 -12.78 3.31
N GLY A 409 -3.75 -11.64 3.96
CA GLY A 409 -3.98 -11.52 5.38
C GLY A 409 -2.72 -11.76 6.21
N ARG A 410 -2.91 -12.00 7.51
CA ARG A 410 -1.82 -12.27 8.45
C ARG A 410 -1.44 -13.75 8.42
N ARG A 411 -0.20 -14.04 8.00
CA ARG A 411 0.33 -15.40 7.85
C ARG A 411 1.68 -15.55 8.56
N GLN A 412 1.95 -16.75 9.07
CA GLN A 412 3.23 -17.11 9.70
C GLN A 412 4.16 -17.73 8.66
N TRP A 413 5.25 -17.05 8.37
CA TRP A 413 6.27 -17.45 7.39
C TRP A 413 7.48 -18.05 8.08
N GLN A 414 8.10 -19.05 7.47
CA GLN A 414 9.33 -19.66 7.94
C GLN A 414 10.55 -19.01 7.28
N VAL A 415 11.36 -18.32 8.08
CA VAL A 415 12.54 -17.58 7.62
C VAL A 415 13.63 -18.54 7.13
N GLN A 416 14.10 -18.34 5.90
CA GLN A 416 15.20 -19.12 5.30
C GLN A 416 16.55 -18.40 5.35
N ASN A 417 16.55 -17.10 5.08
CA ASN A 417 17.72 -16.24 5.21
C ASN A 417 17.41 -15.17 6.26
N PRO A 418 18.39 -14.74 7.08
CA PRO A 418 18.16 -13.75 8.14
C PRO A 418 17.38 -12.54 7.60
N LEU A 419 16.29 -12.21 8.28
CA LEU A 419 15.34 -11.20 7.84
C LEU A 419 15.02 -10.29 9.02
N CYS A 420 15.42 -9.02 8.92
CA CYS A 420 15.37 -8.08 10.04
C CYS A 420 16.12 -8.66 11.26
N ASP A 421 15.51 -8.64 12.44
CA ASP A 421 16.07 -9.24 13.67
C ASP A 421 15.77 -10.75 13.81
N ARG A 422 15.21 -11.39 12.78
CA ARG A 422 14.81 -12.81 12.83
C ARG A 422 15.89 -13.71 12.19
N PRO A 423 16.50 -14.63 12.95
CA PRO A 423 17.46 -15.57 12.39
C PRO A 423 16.74 -16.68 11.60
N ARG A 424 17.50 -17.38 10.75
CA ARG A 424 17.02 -18.53 9.98
C ARG A 424 16.30 -19.56 10.87
N GLY A 425 15.19 -20.10 10.36
CA GLY A 425 14.37 -21.12 11.01
C GLY A 425 13.38 -20.59 12.05
N ASN A 426 13.41 -19.29 12.36
CA ASN A 426 12.41 -18.68 13.23
C ASN A 426 11.19 -18.24 12.40
N PRO A 427 9.97 -18.35 12.94
CA PRO A 427 8.80 -17.82 12.26
C PRO A 427 8.79 -16.28 12.29
N ILE A 428 8.27 -15.68 11.22
CA ILE A 428 7.95 -14.27 11.13
C ILE A 428 6.50 -14.11 10.69
N SER A 429 5.75 -13.22 11.34
CA SER A 429 4.38 -12.92 10.94
C SER A 429 4.43 -11.79 9.93
N LEU A 430 3.83 -11.99 8.75
CA LEU A 430 3.68 -10.97 7.73
C LEU A 430 2.21 -10.78 7.41
N SER A 431 1.83 -9.56 7.07
CA SER A 431 0.46 -9.21 6.66
C SER A 431 0.49 -8.67 5.25
N LEU A 432 -0.18 -9.34 4.30
CA LEU A 432 -0.36 -8.83 2.93
C LEU A 432 -1.83 -8.49 2.73
N SER A 433 -2.19 -7.22 2.70
CA SER A 433 -3.60 -6.81 2.60
C SER A 433 -3.78 -5.46 1.90
N HIS A 434 -5.01 -5.21 1.44
CA HIS A 434 -5.43 -3.92 0.89
C HIS A 434 -6.03 -2.98 1.95
N CYS A 435 -6.00 -3.38 3.23
CA CYS A 435 -6.69 -2.67 4.28
C CYS A 435 -6.10 -1.28 4.49
N GLN A 436 -6.99 -0.30 4.60
CA GLN A 436 -6.61 1.09 4.86
C GLN A 436 -6.13 1.27 6.29
N ASP A 437 -5.39 2.35 6.57
CA ASP A 437 -4.82 2.58 7.89
C ASP A 437 -5.87 2.79 9.00
N SER A 438 -7.13 3.04 8.66
CA SER A 438 -8.27 3.08 9.58
C SER A 438 -8.92 1.71 9.85
N GLN A 439 -8.45 0.66 9.17
CA GLN A 439 -8.98 -0.70 9.25
C GLN A 439 -8.00 -1.65 9.94
N PHE A 440 -8.52 -2.80 10.35
CA PHE A 440 -7.79 -3.93 10.89
C PHE A 440 -7.77 -5.06 9.85
N THR A 441 -6.63 -5.74 9.71
CA THR A 441 -6.46 -6.87 8.78
C THR A 441 -6.72 -8.19 9.51
N CYS A 442 -7.76 -8.93 9.11
CA CYS A 442 -8.03 -10.28 9.59
C CYS A 442 -6.94 -11.29 9.14
N ASN A 443 -6.82 -12.48 9.75
CA ASN A 443 -5.80 -13.46 9.32
C ASN A 443 -6.07 -13.98 7.90
N ASN A 444 -7.34 -14.08 7.50
CA ASN A 444 -7.76 -14.48 6.16
C ASN A 444 -7.63 -13.37 5.09
N GLY A 445 -7.37 -12.12 5.49
CA GLY A 445 -7.24 -10.96 4.60
C GLY A 445 -8.45 -10.06 4.49
N ASP A 446 -9.53 -10.32 5.23
CA ASP A 446 -10.67 -9.39 5.31
C ASP A 446 -10.25 -8.10 6.04
N CYS A 447 -10.89 -6.99 5.68
CA CYS A 447 -10.69 -5.69 6.31
C CYS A 447 -11.94 -5.29 7.10
N VAL A 448 -11.77 -5.06 8.40
CA VAL A 448 -12.84 -4.56 9.30
C VAL A 448 -12.43 -3.22 9.90
N ASN A 449 -13.38 -2.37 10.30
CA ASN A 449 -13.02 -1.07 10.89
C ASN A 449 -12.33 -1.26 12.24
N LYS A 450 -11.42 -0.36 12.62
CA LYS A 450 -10.73 -0.45 13.93
C LYS A 450 -11.68 -0.35 15.12
N GLU A 451 -12.85 0.27 14.95
CA GLU A 451 -13.92 0.30 15.94
C GLU A 451 -14.55 -1.09 16.16
N GLN A 452 -14.43 -2.00 15.19
CA GLN A 452 -14.93 -3.37 15.28
C GLN A 452 -13.95 -4.31 16.01
N ARG A 453 -12.65 -4.04 15.99
CA ARG A 453 -11.64 -4.82 16.72
C ARG A 453 -11.95 -4.92 18.23
N CYS A 454 -12.05 -6.12 18.81
CA CYS A 454 -12.32 -6.33 20.24
C CYS A 454 -13.67 -5.79 20.73
N ASN A 455 -14.72 -5.88 19.92
CA ASN A 455 -16.06 -5.42 20.28
C ASN A 455 -16.98 -6.56 20.78
N SER A 456 -16.44 -7.76 21.01
CA SER A 456 -17.18 -8.97 21.39
C SER A 456 -18.18 -9.47 20.33
N LYS A 457 -17.99 -9.07 19.07
CA LYS A 457 -18.75 -9.52 17.91
C LYS A 457 -17.77 -9.98 16.84
N ASP A 458 -18.06 -11.13 16.28
CA ASP A 458 -17.29 -11.70 15.18
C ASP A 458 -17.54 -10.89 13.89
N ASP A 459 -16.65 -9.96 13.55
CA ASP A 459 -16.71 -9.19 12.31
C ASP A 459 -15.76 -9.75 11.24
N CYS A 460 -14.63 -10.37 11.63
CA CYS A 460 -13.84 -11.19 10.70
C CYS A 460 -14.49 -12.57 10.49
N ALA A 461 -14.45 -13.10 9.26
CA ALA A 461 -14.93 -14.47 9.00
C ALA A 461 -14.10 -15.56 9.71
N ASP A 462 -12.87 -15.22 10.13
CA ASP A 462 -11.96 -16.08 10.88
C ASP A 462 -11.85 -15.74 12.38
N PHE A 463 -12.71 -14.84 12.89
CA PHE A 463 -12.77 -14.41 14.29
C PHE A 463 -11.50 -13.70 14.81
N SER A 464 -10.61 -13.30 13.91
CA SER A 464 -9.29 -12.83 14.31
C SER A 464 -9.25 -11.40 14.85
N ASP A 465 -10.34 -10.66 14.71
CA ASP A 465 -10.64 -9.36 15.34
C ASP A 465 -10.93 -9.46 16.83
N GLU A 466 -11.23 -10.64 17.36
CA GLU A 466 -11.48 -10.83 18.80
C GLU A 466 -10.31 -11.52 19.52
N ASN A 467 -9.19 -11.74 18.82
CA ASN A 467 -7.98 -12.34 19.38
C ASN A 467 -7.04 -11.31 20.01
N ASN A 468 -6.35 -11.64 21.11
CA ASN A 468 -5.32 -10.79 21.74
C ASN A 468 -5.78 -9.33 22.01
N CYS A 469 -6.95 -9.16 22.62
CA CYS A 469 -7.57 -7.85 22.91
C CYS A 469 -6.97 -7.11 24.12
N LYS A 470 -5.64 -7.00 24.18
CA LYS A 470 -4.96 -6.20 25.22
C LYS A 470 -5.08 -4.73 24.88
N LEU A 471 -5.36 -3.93 25.89
CA LEU A 471 -5.47 -2.47 25.80
C LEU A 471 -4.20 -1.76 26.26
N VAL A 472 -3.34 -2.42 27.07
CA VAL A 472 -2.16 -1.78 27.66
C VAL A 472 -0.84 -2.28 27.06
N LEU A 473 -0.07 -1.36 26.47
CA LEU A 473 1.32 -1.56 26.11
C LEU A 473 2.27 -0.99 27.16
N ARG A 474 3.14 -1.86 27.68
CA ARG A 474 4.14 -1.50 28.70
C ARG A 474 5.55 -1.56 28.10
N PRO A 475 6.35 -0.49 28.19
CA PRO A 475 7.77 -0.58 27.85
C PRO A 475 8.49 -1.49 28.85
N GLY A 476 9.57 -2.16 28.45
CA GLY A 476 10.33 -3.06 29.33
C GLY A 476 10.96 -2.37 30.56
N SER A 477 11.12 -1.04 30.48
CA SER A 477 11.57 -0.18 31.59
C SER A 477 10.47 0.14 32.60
N TYR A 478 9.20 -0.16 32.31
CA TYR A 478 8.09 0.13 33.21
C TYR A 478 8.23 -0.63 34.54
N ARG A 479 7.97 0.07 35.65
CA ARG A 479 8.01 -0.48 37.01
C ARG A 479 6.71 -0.11 37.71
N VAL A 480 5.88 -1.12 37.95
CA VAL A 480 4.52 -0.96 38.49
C VAL A 480 4.51 -0.39 39.90
N GLU A 481 5.62 -0.51 40.62
CA GLU A 481 5.80 -0.01 41.99
C GLU A 481 6.05 1.49 42.03
N ARG A 482 6.46 2.10 40.90
CA ARG A 482 6.77 3.53 40.84
C ARG A 482 5.55 4.32 40.36
N PRO A 483 5.15 5.38 41.06
CA PRO A 483 4.09 6.27 40.58
C PRO A 483 4.48 6.89 39.23
N PRO A 484 3.49 7.30 38.41
CA PRO A 484 3.75 8.04 37.20
C PRO A 484 4.43 9.37 37.49
N GLU A 485 5.06 9.93 36.46
CA GLU A 485 5.57 11.30 36.51
C GLU A 485 4.43 12.28 36.22
N SER A 486 4.49 13.47 36.80
CA SER A 486 3.53 14.52 36.49
C SER A 486 3.74 15.03 35.07
N LEU A 487 2.64 15.42 34.42
CA LEU A 487 2.67 16.09 33.12
C LEU A 487 3.27 17.51 33.21
N VAL A 488 3.31 18.07 34.41
CA VAL A 488 3.93 19.37 34.69
C VAL A 488 5.23 19.13 35.46
N GLU A 489 6.31 19.66 34.95
CA GLU A 489 7.64 19.49 35.54
C GLU A 489 7.67 20.00 36.99
N ASN A 490 8.23 19.20 37.89
CA ASN A 490 8.32 19.45 39.34
C ASN A 490 7.00 19.55 40.12
N GLU A 491 5.87 19.18 39.52
CA GLU A 491 4.58 19.07 40.23
C GLU A 491 4.29 17.62 40.65
N PRO A 492 3.50 17.40 41.71
CA PRO A 492 3.00 16.07 42.05
C PRO A 492 2.01 15.58 41.00
N VAL A 493 1.80 14.26 40.94
CA VAL A 493 0.78 13.65 40.09
C VAL A 493 -0.60 14.10 40.56
N THR A 494 -1.39 14.66 39.66
CA THR A 494 -2.79 14.99 39.93
C THR A 494 -3.65 13.74 39.87
N LEU A 495 -4.28 13.40 41.00
CA LEU A 495 -5.33 12.39 41.09
C LEU A 495 -6.66 13.12 41.20
N ALA A 496 -7.50 13.04 40.16
CA ALA A 496 -8.88 13.49 40.28
C ALA A 496 -9.68 12.39 40.99
N SER A 497 -10.44 12.74 42.03
CA SER A 497 -11.23 11.77 42.79
C SER A 497 -12.65 12.29 43.03
N SER A 498 -13.64 11.42 42.88
CA SER A 498 -15.03 11.70 43.18
C SER A 498 -15.59 10.63 44.12
N VAL A 499 -16.18 11.04 45.24
CA VAL A 499 -16.81 10.15 46.21
C VAL A 499 -18.31 10.38 46.18
N GLN A 500 -19.07 9.34 45.84
CA GLN A 500 -20.52 9.37 45.86
C GLN A 500 -21.04 8.48 46.99
N ILE A 501 -21.60 9.10 48.03
CA ILE A 501 -22.29 8.38 49.10
C ILE A 501 -23.60 7.84 48.52
N LEU A 502 -23.75 6.51 48.50
CA LEU A 502 -24.96 5.86 48.02
C LEU A 502 -26.03 5.85 49.13
N ARG A 503 -25.63 5.49 50.35
CA ARG A 503 -26.50 5.51 51.54
C ARG A 503 -25.73 5.35 52.84
N PHE A 504 -26.40 5.71 53.93
CA PHE A 504 -26.03 5.36 55.30
C PHE A 504 -26.75 4.05 55.66
N THR A 505 -25.99 2.98 55.93
CA THR A 505 -26.56 1.65 56.23
C THR A 505 -26.94 1.51 57.70
N ASP A 506 -26.19 2.14 58.59
CA ASP A 506 -26.46 2.17 60.04
C ASP A 506 -25.86 3.44 60.66
N ILE A 507 -26.49 3.94 61.72
CA ILE A 507 -26.02 5.10 62.48
C ILE A 507 -26.16 4.75 63.97
N ASN A 508 -25.02 4.60 64.65
CA ASN A 508 -24.96 4.30 66.08
C ASN A 508 -24.49 5.54 66.85
N ASP A 509 -25.45 6.25 67.44
CA ASP A 509 -25.22 7.48 68.20
C ASP A 509 -24.48 7.23 69.53
N ILE A 510 -24.71 6.10 70.19
CA ILE A 510 -24.05 5.72 71.45
C ILE A 510 -22.55 5.49 71.22
N ARG A 511 -22.19 4.75 70.17
CA ARG A 511 -20.80 4.44 69.82
C ARG A 511 -20.15 5.52 68.93
N ARG A 512 -20.93 6.50 68.46
CA ARG A 512 -20.52 7.54 67.50
C ARG A 512 -19.97 6.96 66.20
N ILE A 513 -20.64 5.95 65.65
CA ILE A 513 -20.26 5.24 64.42
C ILE A 513 -21.31 5.49 63.35
N VAL A 514 -20.86 5.74 62.12
CA VAL A 514 -21.71 5.75 60.93
C VAL A 514 -21.19 4.72 59.94
N SER A 515 -22.07 3.84 59.48
CA SER A 515 -21.77 2.84 58.45
C SER A 515 -22.23 3.34 57.09
N ILE A 516 -21.27 3.49 56.16
CA ILE A 516 -21.52 4.10 54.85
C ILE A 516 -21.32 3.08 53.73
N GLU A 517 -22.15 3.18 52.71
CA GLU A 517 -21.95 2.56 51.40
C GLU A 517 -21.72 3.67 50.36
N PHE A 518 -20.60 3.62 49.65
CA PHE A 518 -20.20 4.66 48.69
C PHE A 518 -19.43 4.08 47.51
N THR A 519 -19.37 4.85 46.43
CA THR A 519 -18.47 4.61 45.30
C THR A 519 -17.39 5.67 45.27
N LEU A 520 -16.16 5.25 44.98
CA LEU A 520 -15.00 6.10 44.76
C LEU A 520 -14.58 5.93 43.30
N GLU A 521 -14.63 7.02 42.55
CA GLU A 521 -14.05 7.12 41.21
C GLU A 521 -12.75 7.90 41.29
N MET A 522 -11.73 7.44 40.58
CA MET A 522 -10.45 8.13 40.47
C MET A 522 -9.93 8.12 39.06
N THR A 523 -9.32 9.24 38.69
CA THR A 523 -8.79 9.44 37.35
C THR A 523 -7.36 9.97 37.44
N TRP A 524 -6.45 9.30 36.73
CA TRP A 524 -5.07 9.75 36.58
C TRP A 524 -4.54 9.39 35.19
N ARG A 525 -3.37 9.94 34.84
CA ARG A 525 -2.67 9.61 33.60
C ARG A 525 -1.32 9.00 33.91
N ASP A 526 -0.84 8.10 33.05
CA ASP A 526 0.48 7.49 33.17
C ASP A 526 1.22 7.64 31.83
N PRO A 527 2.01 8.73 31.66
CA PRO A 527 2.73 9.03 30.42
C PRO A 527 3.72 7.95 29.99
N ARG A 528 4.04 7.00 30.87
CA ARG A 528 4.98 5.89 30.60
C ARG A 528 4.32 4.73 29.87
N LEU A 529 2.99 4.72 29.78
CA LEU A 529 2.20 3.69 29.12
C LEU A 529 1.75 4.14 27.73
N LYS A 530 1.45 3.17 26.88
CA LYS A 530 0.69 3.36 25.65
C LYS A 530 -0.53 2.46 25.68
N TYR A 531 -1.55 2.83 24.93
CA TYR A 531 -2.81 2.08 24.89
C TYR A 531 -3.20 1.71 23.47
N LEU A 532 -3.97 0.64 23.31
CA LEU A 532 -4.31 0.07 22.01
C LEU A 532 -5.80 0.13 21.73
N ASN A 533 -6.15 0.46 20.49
CA ASN A 533 -7.47 0.28 19.90
C ASN A 533 -8.62 0.84 20.75
N LEU A 534 -8.36 1.94 21.47
CA LEU A 534 -9.33 2.56 22.37
C LEU A 534 -10.59 3.01 21.63
N LYS A 535 -11.73 2.69 22.22
CA LYS A 535 -13.07 3.09 21.77
C LYS A 535 -13.44 4.44 22.38
N ASP A 536 -14.37 5.13 21.72
CA ASP A 536 -14.87 6.42 22.23
C ASP A 536 -15.75 6.26 23.48
N THR A 537 -16.31 5.08 23.69
CA THR A 537 -17.13 4.78 24.87
C THR A 537 -16.28 4.06 25.93
N VAL A 538 -16.09 4.70 27.08
CA VAL A 538 -15.18 4.26 28.16
C VAL A 538 -15.47 2.84 28.67
N GLU A 539 -16.73 2.43 28.69
CA GLU A 539 -17.14 1.10 29.17
C GLU A 539 -16.58 -0.05 28.33
N TRP A 540 -16.28 0.22 27.06
CA TRP A 540 -15.66 -0.75 26.15
C TRP A 540 -14.15 -0.87 26.34
N ASN A 541 -13.52 0.12 26.99
CA ASN A 541 -12.10 0.13 27.28
C ASN A 541 -11.81 -0.40 28.69
N ARG A 542 -12.53 -1.45 29.11
CA ARG A 542 -12.37 -2.05 30.43
C ARG A 542 -11.14 -2.97 30.45
N LEU A 543 -10.23 -2.74 31.40
CA LEU A 543 -9.04 -3.57 31.56
C LEU A 543 -9.37 -4.95 32.14
N GLY A 544 -8.70 -5.98 31.60
CA GLY A 544 -8.72 -7.34 32.16
C GLY A 544 -7.92 -7.44 33.47
N GLU A 545 -8.12 -8.51 34.23
CA GLU A 545 -7.45 -8.69 35.54
C GLU A 545 -5.92 -8.67 35.47
N GLU A 546 -5.35 -9.24 34.41
CA GLU A 546 -3.90 -9.23 34.21
C GLU A 546 -3.37 -7.81 33.96
N GLU A 547 -4.09 -7.03 33.16
CA GLU A 547 -3.72 -5.64 32.84
C GLU A 547 -3.86 -4.73 34.06
N VAL A 548 -4.91 -4.93 34.87
CA VAL A 548 -5.10 -4.21 36.14
C VAL A 548 -3.94 -4.45 37.10
N ARG A 549 -3.38 -5.68 37.14
CA ARG A 549 -2.18 -5.98 37.95
C ARG A 549 -0.89 -5.43 37.33
N ALA A 550 -0.91 -5.13 36.04
CA ALA A 550 0.27 -4.75 35.27
C ALA A 550 0.55 -3.24 35.25
N VAL A 551 -0.41 -2.41 35.71
CA VAL A 551 -0.32 -0.94 35.75
C VAL A 551 -0.26 -0.42 37.19
N TRP A 552 0.47 0.68 37.39
CA TRP A 552 0.50 1.37 38.68
C TRP A 552 -0.89 1.89 39.01
N ARG A 553 -1.28 1.76 40.29
CA ARG A 553 -2.57 2.22 40.80
C ARG A 553 -2.36 2.89 42.15
N PRO A 554 -3.08 3.99 42.44
CA PRO A 554 -3.04 4.59 43.78
C PRO A 554 -3.62 3.61 44.80
N GLN A 555 -2.97 3.50 45.96
CA GLN A 555 -3.46 2.71 47.09
C GLN A 555 -4.10 3.62 48.13
N PHE A 556 -5.19 3.15 48.73
CA PHE A 556 -5.97 3.91 49.72
C PHE A 556 -5.90 3.26 51.09
N GLU A 557 -5.72 4.11 52.08
CA GLU A 557 -5.90 3.77 53.47
C GLU A 557 -7.06 4.61 54.02
N PHE A 558 -7.91 3.97 54.82
CA PHE A 558 -9.02 4.64 55.50
C PHE A 558 -8.66 4.74 56.99
N PRO A 559 -7.99 5.83 57.42
CA PRO A 559 -7.39 5.90 58.76
C PRO A 559 -8.42 5.91 59.90
N ASN A 560 -9.65 6.34 59.64
CA ASN A 560 -10.70 6.51 60.64
C ASN A 560 -11.75 5.39 60.62
N VAL A 561 -11.36 4.18 60.21
CA VAL A 561 -12.27 3.01 60.19
C VAL A 561 -12.16 2.21 61.48
N GLN A 562 -13.28 2.06 62.17
CA GLN A 562 -13.34 1.27 63.40
C GLN A 562 -13.16 -0.23 63.09
N ASP A 563 -12.28 -0.88 63.85
CA ASP A 563 -11.89 -2.29 63.68
C ASP A 563 -11.37 -2.69 62.28
N GLY A 564 -11.04 -1.71 61.42
CA GLY A 564 -10.52 -1.93 60.07
C GLY A 564 -11.52 -2.59 59.10
N GLN A 565 -12.81 -2.62 59.42
CA GLN A 565 -13.82 -3.25 58.57
C GLN A 565 -14.13 -2.38 57.35
N VAL A 566 -13.37 -2.60 56.27
CA VAL A 566 -13.65 -2.04 54.94
C VAL A 566 -13.89 -3.18 53.98
N ARG A 567 -15.10 -3.25 53.40
CA ARG A 567 -15.43 -4.28 52.40
C ARG A 567 -15.51 -3.67 51.01
N LEU A 568 -14.49 -3.89 50.20
CA LEU A 568 -14.51 -3.64 48.75
C LEU A 568 -15.37 -4.72 48.08
N LEU A 569 -16.49 -4.32 47.49
CA LEU A 569 -17.39 -5.23 46.77
C LEU A 569 -16.98 -5.43 45.33
N ARG A 570 -16.52 -4.35 44.69
CA ARG A 570 -16.20 -4.34 43.28
C ARG A 570 -15.14 -3.29 42.98
N GLU A 571 -14.20 -3.66 42.13
CA GLU A 571 -13.24 -2.76 41.51
C GLU A 571 -13.29 -2.97 39.99
N ARG A 572 -13.26 -1.87 39.25
CA ARG A 572 -13.11 -1.87 37.80
C ARG A 572 -12.16 -0.76 37.39
N LEU A 573 -11.38 -1.00 36.35
CA LEU A 573 -10.48 -0.03 35.77
C LEU A 573 -10.78 0.09 34.28
N TYR A 574 -10.87 1.32 33.81
CA TYR A 574 -11.18 1.66 32.43
C TYR A 574 -10.14 2.63 31.89
N LEU A 575 -10.08 2.74 30.56
CA LEU A 575 -9.32 3.78 29.87
C LEU A 575 -10.27 4.75 29.18
N ASP A 576 -10.23 6.00 29.60
CA ASP A 576 -10.93 7.10 28.96
C ASP A 576 -10.05 7.68 27.84
N LYS A 577 -10.49 7.48 26.59
CA LYS A 577 -9.76 7.81 25.38
C LYS A 577 -9.55 9.33 25.32
N GLY A 578 -8.29 9.74 25.30
CA GLY A 578 -7.92 11.15 25.15
C GLY A 578 -6.89 11.32 24.05
N GLY A 579 -7.03 12.40 23.30
CA GLY A 579 -6.16 12.72 22.16
C GLY A 579 -6.42 11.86 20.92
N ASP A 580 -5.70 12.20 19.86
CA ASP A 580 -5.67 11.42 18.62
C ASP A 580 -4.67 10.25 18.73
N PRO A 581 -4.85 9.17 17.95
CA PRO A 581 -3.87 8.11 17.89
C PRO A 581 -2.51 8.65 17.40
N LEU A 582 -1.43 8.04 17.90
CA LEU A 582 -0.07 8.28 17.42
C LEU A 582 0.06 7.90 15.93
N PRO A 583 1.06 8.45 15.22
CA PRO A 583 1.31 8.10 13.82
C PRO A 583 1.40 6.60 13.60
N VAL A 584 0.76 6.13 12.52
CA VAL A 584 0.67 4.71 12.16
C VAL A 584 2.06 4.16 11.88
N ASP A 585 2.37 3.00 12.46
CA ASP A 585 3.54 2.22 12.07
C ASP A 585 3.19 1.39 10.84
N PHE A 586 3.74 1.75 9.68
CA PHE A 586 3.43 1.05 8.45
C PHE A 586 3.93 -0.40 8.42
N ASN A 587 4.86 -0.78 9.32
CA ASN A 587 5.31 -2.16 9.48
C ASN A 587 4.45 -2.99 10.44
N ASP A 588 3.51 -2.38 11.17
CA ASP A 588 2.68 -3.11 12.14
C ASP A 588 1.68 -4.03 11.43
N ILE A 589 1.83 -5.33 11.66
CA ILE A 589 0.97 -6.37 11.07
C ILE A 589 -0.46 -6.34 11.63
N GLU A 590 -0.62 -5.90 12.87
CA GLU A 590 -1.91 -5.82 13.56
C GLU A 590 -2.61 -4.49 13.24
N MET A 591 -1.89 -3.53 12.66
CA MET A 591 -2.37 -2.19 12.34
C MET A 591 -3.00 -1.50 13.55
N GLU A 592 -2.43 -1.66 14.75
CA GLU A 592 -3.04 -1.17 15.98
C GLU A 592 -3.08 0.37 16.01
N ALA A 593 -4.18 0.92 16.51
CA ALA A 593 -4.23 2.33 16.88
C ALA A 593 -3.58 2.51 18.25
N VAL A 594 -2.47 3.22 18.31
CA VAL A 594 -1.71 3.42 19.55
C VAL A 594 -1.98 4.80 20.13
N TYR A 595 -2.37 4.88 21.39
CA TYR A 595 -2.68 6.11 22.10
C TYR A 595 -1.65 6.41 23.18
N SER A 596 -1.35 7.70 23.37
CA SER A 596 -0.42 8.19 24.37
C SER A 596 -1.00 8.12 25.77
N GLY A 597 -0.23 7.60 26.73
CA GLY A 597 -0.61 7.61 28.14
C GLY A 597 -0.60 8.99 28.80
N ALA A 598 -0.07 10.01 28.12
CA ALA A 598 -0.14 11.40 28.58
C ALA A 598 -1.52 12.04 28.32
N ASP A 599 -2.24 11.52 27.33
CA ASP A 599 -3.53 12.06 26.88
C ASP A 599 -4.70 11.20 27.36
N THR A 600 -4.50 9.88 27.42
CA THR A 600 -5.49 8.91 27.90
C THR A 600 -5.50 8.80 29.42
N SER A 601 -6.70 8.76 30.01
CA SER A 601 -6.87 8.69 31.47
C SER A 601 -7.28 7.30 31.94
N LEU A 602 -6.65 6.79 33.00
CA LEU A 602 -7.13 5.60 33.70
C LEU A 602 -8.25 6.02 34.66
N VAL A 603 -9.40 5.34 34.60
CA VAL A 603 -10.57 5.59 35.46
C VAL A 603 -10.82 4.36 36.33
N GLN A 604 -10.52 4.47 37.63
CA GLN A 604 -10.71 3.42 38.62
C GLN A 604 -12.00 3.65 39.39
N ASN A 605 -12.90 2.68 39.33
CA ASN A 605 -14.19 2.70 39.99
C ASN A 605 -14.25 1.61 41.07
N GLN A 606 -14.40 2.02 42.33
CA GLN A 606 -14.42 1.15 43.50
C GLN A 606 -15.73 1.31 44.28
N HIS A 607 -16.35 0.20 44.67
CA HIS A 607 -17.59 0.18 45.45
C HIS A 607 -17.32 -0.42 46.83
N TYR A 608 -17.43 0.41 47.86
CA TYR A 608 -17.22 0.04 49.25
C TYR A 608 -18.55 -0.07 50.00
N ARG A 609 -18.64 -1.06 50.90
CA ARG A 609 -19.79 -1.25 51.79
C ARG A 609 -19.32 -1.49 53.22
N TYR A 610 -20.14 -1.11 54.19
CA TYR A 610 -19.91 -1.29 55.63
C TYR A 610 -18.63 -0.60 56.11
N VAL A 611 -18.36 0.61 55.62
CA VAL A 611 -17.23 1.41 56.14
C VAL A 611 -17.71 2.10 57.41
N GLU A 612 -17.28 1.62 58.57
CA GLU A 612 -17.62 2.14 59.90
C GLU A 612 -16.68 3.28 60.27
N ILE A 613 -17.16 4.53 60.18
CA ILE A 613 -16.36 5.71 60.49
C ILE A 613 -16.68 6.19 61.91
N GLY A 614 -15.65 6.29 62.76
CA GLY A 614 -15.74 6.76 64.14
C GLY A 614 -14.97 8.06 64.37
N SER A 615 -15.42 8.87 65.33
CA SER A 615 -14.76 10.13 65.75
C SER A 615 -13.97 10.00 67.05
#